data_AF-A0A068X5J5-F1
#
_entry.id   AF-A0A068X5J5-F1
#
_cell.length_a   1.000
_cell.length_b   1.000
_cell.length_c   1.000
_cell.angle_alpha   90.00
_cell.angle_beta   90.00
_cell.angle_gamma   90.00
#
_symmetry.space_group_name_H-M   'P 1'
#
loop_
_entity.id
_entity.type
_entity.pdbx_description
1 polymer ?
#
loop_
_entity_poly.entity_id
_entity_poly.type
_entity_poly.pdbx_seq_one_letter_code
_entity_poly.pdbx_strand_id
1 'polypeptide(L)'
;MVFQLFLILLKISLLVMPNGGTCRSLTEASKPSMTSLPQHFRWSHVGTQNITLSWNVGSLGKDYAEDIELTAVSASYFGFYTFRTANFLLGNVTVDGLKPNSTYDVTVQAVGKKGTIFIYEELITTLSHGKHSQIRTLSMPTSSTSKPRAYVTFISIRQ
;
A
#
# COMPACT_ATOMS: atom_id res chain seq x y z
N MET A 1 -8.63 -7.33 -22.09
CA MET A 1 -9.34 -7.79 -20.88
C MET A 1 -9.34 -9.31 -20.83
N VAL A 2 -8.16 -9.95 -20.72
CA VAL A 2 -7.99 -11.42 -20.93
C VAL A 2 -7.30 -12.13 -19.76
N PHE A 3 -6.62 -11.41 -18.86
CA PHE A 3 -5.87 -12.03 -17.75
C PHE A 3 -6.74 -12.50 -16.57
N GLN A 4 -7.85 -11.80 -16.29
CA GLN A 4 -8.73 -12.11 -15.16
C GLN A 4 -9.50 -13.43 -15.34
N LEU A 5 -9.77 -13.86 -16.58
CA LEU A 5 -10.44 -15.13 -16.84
C LEU A 5 -9.51 -16.35 -16.64
N PHE A 6 -8.19 -16.17 -16.84
CA PHE A 6 -7.21 -17.26 -16.73
C PHE A 6 -7.05 -17.76 -15.28
N LEU A 7 -7.12 -16.84 -14.31
CA LEU A 7 -6.95 -17.19 -12.89
C LEU A 7 -8.18 -17.94 -12.32
N ILE A 8 -9.38 -17.68 -12.84
CA ILE A 8 -10.61 -18.34 -12.40
C ILE A 8 -10.70 -19.76 -12.98
N LEU A 9 -10.33 -19.95 -14.26
CA LEU A 9 -10.37 -21.27 -14.90
C LEU A 9 -9.36 -22.26 -14.30
N LEU A 10 -8.19 -21.79 -13.83
CA LEU A 10 -7.19 -22.64 -13.20
C LEU A 10 -7.69 -23.32 -11.91
N LYS A 11 -8.58 -22.66 -11.16
CA LYS A 11 -9.14 -23.24 -9.92
C LYS A 11 -10.22 -24.29 -10.17
N ILE A 12 -10.93 -24.22 -11.30
CA ILE A 12 -12.00 -25.16 -11.63
C ILE A 12 -11.41 -26.46 -12.22
N SER A 13 -10.31 -26.37 -12.98
CA SER A 13 -9.62 -27.55 -13.53
C SER A 13 -8.98 -28.47 -12.49
N LEU A 14 -8.80 -28.03 -11.24
CA LEU A 14 -8.24 -28.84 -10.16
C LEU A 14 -9.25 -29.83 -9.53
N LEU A 15 -10.54 -29.75 -9.87
CA LEU A 15 -11.59 -30.56 -9.22
C LEU A 15 -12.17 -31.69 -10.08
N VAL A 16 -11.60 -31.94 -11.26
CA VAL A 16 -11.99 -33.09 -12.09
C VAL A 16 -10.76 -33.95 -12.32
N MET A 17 -10.63 -35.03 -11.55
CA MET A 17 -9.79 -36.16 -11.94
C MET A 17 -10.65 -37.19 -12.68
N PRO A 18 -10.36 -37.51 -13.95
CA PRO A 18 -10.66 -38.81 -14.50
C PRO A 18 -9.44 -39.73 -14.31
N ASN A 19 -9.73 -40.94 -13.86
CA ASN A 19 -8.78 -42.01 -13.66
C ASN A 19 -8.08 -42.40 -14.97
N GLY A 20 -6.77 -42.65 -14.88
CA GLY A 20 -6.04 -43.50 -15.83
C GLY A 20 -5.39 -42.77 -16.99
N GLY A 21 -4.12 -42.42 -16.82
CA GLY A 21 -3.25 -42.00 -17.91
C GLY A 21 -2.02 -41.28 -17.38
N THR A 22 -0.86 -41.93 -17.47
CA THR A 22 0.44 -41.36 -17.11
C THR A 22 0.73 -40.15 -17.99
N CYS A 23 0.30 -38.96 -17.57
CA CYS A 23 0.73 -37.70 -18.17
C CYS A 23 2.15 -37.42 -17.70
N ARG A 24 3.09 -37.48 -18.64
CA ARG A 24 4.42 -36.89 -18.48
C ARG A 24 4.22 -35.43 -18.10
N SER A 25 4.57 -35.13 -16.85
CA SER A 25 4.61 -33.79 -16.29
C SER A 25 5.50 -32.93 -17.19
N LEU A 26 4.88 -32.11 -18.04
CA LEU A 26 5.55 -30.95 -18.59
C LEU A 26 5.90 -30.12 -17.36
N THR A 27 7.18 -30.03 -17.06
CA THR A 27 7.71 -29.13 -16.05
C THR A 27 7.36 -27.71 -16.49
N GLU A 28 6.15 -27.27 -16.17
CA GLU A 28 5.78 -25.89 -16.09
C GLU A 28 6.80 -25.30 -15.11
N ALA A 29 7.77 -24.56 -15.63
CA ALA A 29 8.74 -23.88 -14.81
C ALA A 29 7.93 -22.99 -13.85
N SER A 30 7.87 -23.39 -12.58
CA SER A 30 7.20 -22.62 -11.56
C SER A 30 7.84 -21.24 -11.56
N LYS A 31 7.03 -20.21 -11.75
CA LYS A 31 7.50 -18.82 -11.65
C LYS A 31 8.25 -18.67 -10.32
N PRO A 32 9.44 -18.04 -10.28
CA PRO A 32 10.19 -17.90 -9.04
C PRO A 32 9.44 -16.94 -8.10
N SER A 33 8.58 -17.49 -7.24
CA SER A 33 7.83 -16.74 -6.23
C SER A 33 8.67 -16.64 -4.96
N MET A 34 8.86 -15.42 -4.47
CA MET A 34 9.63 -15.10 -3.28
C MET A 34 8.71 -14.96 -2.07
N THR A 35 9.13 -15.49 -0.93
CA THR A 35 8.39 -15.35 0.35
C THR A 35 8.65 -14.01 1.05
N SER A 36 9.69 -13.29 0.65
CA SER A 36 10.06 -11.98 1.19
C SER A 36 10.56 -11.06 0.08
N LEU A 37 10.43 -9.74 0.29
CA LEU A 37 10.91 -8.76 -0.67
C LEU A 37 12.44 -8.93 -0.85
N PRO A 38 12.96 -9.13 -2.09
CA PRO A 38 14.37 -9.40 -2.30
C PRO A 38 15.30 -8.31 -1.78
N GLN A 39 16.54 -8.70 -1.48
CA GLN A 39 17.56 -7.77 -1.02
C GLN A 39 17.74 -6.61 -2.02
N HIS A 40 17.99 -5.41 -1.48
CA HIS A 40 18.11 -4.15 -2.23
C HIS A 40 16.80 -3.58 -2.79
N PHE A 41 15.66 -4.24 -2.60
CA PHE A 41 14.34 -3.66 -2.76
C PHE A 41 13.80 -3.19 -1.41
N ARG A 42 12.96 -2.15 -1.42
CA ARG A 42 12.26 -1.65 -0.24
C ARG A 42 11.00 -0.88 -0.61
N TRP A 43 10.01 -0.93 0.25
CA TRP A 43 8.90 0.03 0.23
C TRP A 43 9.42 1.39 0.71
N SER A 44 9.66 2.29 -0.23
CA SER A 44 10.17 3.64 0.07
C SER A 44 9.08 4.60 0.57
N HIS A 45 7.82 4.35 0.21
CA HIS A 45 6.69 5.15 0.65
C HIS A 45 5.40 4.34 0.60
N VAL A 46 4.60 4.42 1.67
CA VAL A 46 3.21 3.95 1.69
C VAL A 46 2.37 5.15 2.14
N GLY A 47 1.68 5.75 1.20
CA GLY A 47 0.89 6.96 1.39
C GLY A 47 -0.60 6.68 1.58
N THR A 48 -1.39 7.75 1.57
CA THR A 48 -2.85 7.66 1.60
C THR A 48 -3.43 7.18 0.28
N GLN A 49 -2.79 7.51 -0.84
CA GLN A 49 -3.31 7.21 -2.19
C GLN A 49 -2.24 6.66 -3.14
N ASN A 50 -1.05 6.32 -2.62
CA ASN A 50 0.03 5.80 -3.42
C ASN A 50 0.95 4.86 -2.63
N ILE A 51 1.65 4.00 -3.34
CA ILE A 51 2.68 3.10 -2.82
C ILE A 51 3.89 3.21 -3.76
N THR A 52 5.08 3.39 -3.20
CA THR A 52 6.34 3.48 -3.96
C THR A 52 7.29 2.38 -3.54
N LEU A 53 7.66 1.55 -4.50
CA LEU A 53 8.76 0.60 -4.40
C LEU A 53 10.04 1.26 -4.91
N SER A 54 11.15 1.08 -4.19
CA SER A 54 12.47 1.53 -4.63
C SER A 54 13.48 0.39 -4.56
N TRP A 55 14.52 0.45 -5.39
CA TRP A 55 15.63 -0.48 -5.40
C TRP A 55 16.97 0.19 -5.66
N ASN A 56 18.06 -0.51 -5.33
CA ASN A 56 19.42 -0.04 -5.60
C ASN A 56 19.99 -0.69 -6.87
N VAL A 57 20.00 0.08 -7.97
CA VAL A 57 20.55 -0.35 -9.27
C VAL A 57 22.04 -0.68 -9.18
N GLY A 58 22.81 0.07 -8.40
CA GLY A 58 24.26 -0.13 -8.24
C GLY A 58 24.60 -1.46 -7.55
N SER A 59 23.82 -1.84 -6.53
CA SER A 59 24.02 -3.10 -5.79
C SER A 59 23.55 -4.32 -6.58
N LEU A 60 22.49 -4.19 -7.37
CA LEU A 60 21.91 -5.29 -8.15
C LEU A 60 22.63 -5.51 -9.49
N GLY A 61 23.26 -4.47 -10.03
CA GLY A 61 23.88 -4.48 -11.36
C GLY A 61 22.90 -4.03 -12.45
N LYS A 62 23.40 -3.29 -13.44
CA LYS A 62 22.55 -2.65 -14.48
C LYS A 62 21.81 -3.65 -15.37
N ASP A 63 22.34 -4.86 -15.52
CA ASP A 63 21.74 -5.94 -16.32
C ASP A 63 20.82 -6.87 -15.51
N TYR A 64 20.54 -6.53 -14.24
CA TYR A 64 19.71 -7.37 -13.36
C TYR A 64 18.31 -7.58 -13.95
N ALA A 65 17.61 -6.51 -14.30
CA ALA A 65 16.28 -6.52 -14.90
C ALA A 65 16.16 -5.46 -16.00
N GLU A 66 15.19 -5.61 -16.89
CA GLU A 66 14.79 -4.60 -17.87
C GLU A 66 13.74 -3.66 -17.24
N ASP A 67 12.72 -4.26 -16.62
CA ASP A 67 11.58 -3.54 -16.04
C ASP A 67 11.16 -4.14 -14.70
N ILE A 68 10.56 -3.29 -13.87
CA ILE A 68 9.84 -3.67 -12.66
C ILE A 68 8.38 -3.28 -12.84
N GLU A 69 7.48 -4.25 -12.69
CA GLU A 69 6.04 -4.05 -12.64
C GLU A 69 5.56 -4.10 -11.19
N LEU A 70 4.79 -3.09 -10.79
CA LEU A 70 4.12 -2.99 -9.51
C LEU A 70 2.61 -2.94 -9.76
N THR A 71 1.91 -3.95 -9.25
CA THR A 71 0.46 -4.09 -9.38
C THR A 71 -0.18 -4.07 -8.01
N ALA A 72 -1.27 -3.32 -7.84
CA ALA A 72 -2.05 -3.28 -6.61
C ALA A 72 -3.51 -3.62 -6.92
N VAL A 73 -3.98 -4.75 -6.37
CA VAL A 73 -5.36 -5.22 -6.49
C VAL A 73 -6.07 -4.99 -5.16
N SER A 74 -7.21 -4.31 -5.15
CA SER A 74 -7.91 -4.09 -3.88
C SER A 74 -8.49 -5.39 -3.32
N ALA A 75 -8.21 -5.65 -2.04
CA ALA A 75 -8.82 -6.76 -1.32
C ALA A 75 -10.31 -6.53 -0.99
N SER A 76 -10.73 -5.26 -0.93
CA SER A 76 -12.08 -4.87 -0.50
C SER A 76 -13.00 -4.45 -1.65
N TYR A 77 -12.45 -3.94 -2.76
CA TYR A 77 -13.22 -3.47 -3.90
C TYR A 77 -12.98 -4.36 -5.11
N PHE A 78 -13.90 -5.29 -5.34
CA PHE A 78 -13.82 -6.20 -6.48
C PHE A 78 -13.66 -5.41 -7.80
N GLY A 79 -12.68 -5.82 -8.62
CA GLY A 79 -12.38 -5.19 -9.90
C GLY A 79 -11.58 -3.88 -9.83
N PHE A 80 -11.32 -3.34 -8.64
CA PHE A 80 -10.41 -2.19 -8.50
C PHE A 80 -8.96 -2.69 -8.46
N TYR A 81 -8.20 -2.36 -9.51
CA TYR A 81 -6.76 -2.57 -9.54
C TYR A 81 -6.08 -1.43 -10.30
N THR A 82 -4.81 -1.21 -10.00
CA THR A 82 -3.94 -0.26 -10.70
C THR A 82 -2.55 -0.84 -10.77
N PHE A 83 -1.79 -0.48 -11.79
CA PHE A 83 -0.44 -0.97 -11.98
C PHE A 83 0.43 0.08 -12.64
N ARG A 84 1.74 -0.05 -12.44
CA ARG A 84 2.77 0.74 -13.08
C ARG A 84 3.97 -0.12 -13.40
N THR A 85 4.56 0.14 -14.55
CA THR A 85 5.83 -0.45 -14.99
C THR A 85 6.86 0.66 -15.05
N ALA A 86 8.06 0.40 -14.55
CA ALA A 86 9.18 1.30 -14.65
C ALA A 86 10.41 0.56 -15.16
N ASN A 87 11.20 1.25 -15.99
CA ASN A 87 12.51 0.75 -16.36
C ASN A 87 13.37 0.54 -15.11
N PHE A 88 14.06 -0.60 -15.04
CA PHE A 88 14.86 -0.97 -13.88
C PHE A 88 15.92 0.09 -13.52
N LEU A 89 16.47 0.82 -14.50
CA LEU A 89 17.51 1.80 -14.24
C LEU A 89 17.01 3.06 -13.51
N LEU A 90 15.70 3.27 -13.40
CA LEU A 90 15.12 4.40 -12.65
C LEU A 90 15.22 4.21 -11.13
N GLY A 91 15.33 2.97 -10.64
CA GLY A 91 15.49 2.70 -9.21
C GLY A 91 14.22 2.84 -8.37
N ASN A 92 13.07 3.16 -8.96
CA ASN A 92 11.78 3.19 -8.27
C ASN A 92 10.58 3.08 -9.22
N VAL A 93 9.43 2.73 -8.65
CA VAL A 93 8.12 2.78 -9.29
C VAL A 93 7.07 3.14 -8.25
N THR A 94 6.15 4.04 -8.62
CA THR A 94 5.02 4.45 -7.78
C THR A 94 3.73 4.06 -8.45
N VAL A 95 2.83 3.41 -7.72
CA VAL A 95 1.43 3.24 -8.11
C VAL A 95 0.60 4.28 -7.36
N ASP A 96 -0.16 5.09 -8.12
CA ASP A 96 -1.03 6.15 -7.62
C ASP A 96 -2.52 5.80 -7.78
N GLY A 97 -3.39 6.67 -7.25
CA GLY A 97 -4.84 6.55 -7.37
C GLY A 97 -5.45 5.51 -6.43
N LEU A 98 -4.71 5.07 -5.42
CA LEU A 98 -5.21 4.16 -4.40
C LEU A 98 -6.22 4.87 -3.50
N LYS A 99 -7.13 4.11 -2.91
CA LYS A 99 -8.04 4.61 -1.89
C LYS A 99 -7.31 4.64 -0.54
N PRO A 100 -7.53 5.67 0.28
CA PRO A 100 -7.03 5.69 1.65
C PRO A 100 -7.69 4.63 2.52
N ASN A 101 -6.97 4.21 3.56
CA ASN A 101 -7.41 3.19 4.51
C ASN A 101 -7.97 1.93 3.81
N SER A 102 -7.28 1.46 2.77
CA SER A 102 -7.70 0.33 1.97
C SER A 102 -6.55 -0.65 1.82
N THR A 103 -6.85 -1.94 1.96
CA THR A 103 -5.86 -3.01 1.81
C THR A 103 -5.80 -3.48 0.36
N TYR A 104 -4.58 -3.65 -0.11
CA TYR A 104 -4.24 -4.08 -1.46
C TYR A 104 -3.37 -5.33 -1.39
N ASP A 105 -3.66 -6.29 -2.25
CA ASP A 105 -2.71 -7.33 -2.63
C ASP A 105 -1.75 -6.73 -3.67
N VAL A 106 -0.51 -6.54 -3.25
CA VAL A 106 0.52 -5.85 -4.03
C VAL A 106 1.49 -6.87 -4.59
N THR A 107 1.58 -6.93 -5.91
CA THR A 107 2.51 -7.81 -6.63
C THR A 107 3.66 -6.99 -7.21
N VAL A 108 4.88 -7.39 -6.89
CA VAL A 108 6.11 -6.92 -7.52
C VAL A 108 6.62 -8.00 -8.47
N GLN A 109 6.81 -7.65 -9.73
CA GLN A 109 7.39 -8.53 -10.72
C GLN A 109 8.62 -7.88 -11.35
N ALA A 110 9.76 -8.54 -11.23
CA ALA A 110 10.98 -8.14 -11.93
C ALA A 110 11.10 -8.93 -13.24
N VAL A 111 11.24 -8.22 -14.35
CA VAL A 111 11.32 -8.82 -15.69
C VAL A 111 12.69 -8.53 -16.28
N GLY A 112 13.40 -9.58 -16.68
CA GLY A 112 14.67 -9.49 -17.41
C GLY A 112 14.55 -10.01 -18.84
N LYS A 113 15.65 -9.93 -19.58
CA LYS A 113 15.78 -10.36 -20.99
C LYS A 113 15.24 -11.76 -21.30
N LYS A 114 15.31 -12.67 -20.33
CA LYS A 114 14.92 -14.08 -20.46
C LYS A 114 13.58 -14.41 -19.80
N GLY A 115 12.83 -13.40 -19.35
CA GLY A 115 11.55 -13.55 -18.68
C GLY A 115 11.57 -13.07 -17.23
N THR A 116 10.64 -13.61 -16.43
CA THR A 116 10.46 -13.19 -15.04
C THR A 116 11.61 -13.68 -14.16
N ILE A 117 12.23 -12.75 -13.44
CA ILE A 117 13.30 -13.03 -12.49
C ILE A 117 12.70 -13.45 -11.15
N PHE A 118 11.73 -12.68 -10.66
CA PHE A 118 10.97 -13.03 -9.46
C PHE A 118 9.58 -12.39 -9.47
N ILE A 119 8.72 -12.97 -8.65
CA ILE A 119 7.44 -12.41 -8.25
C ILE A 119 7.42 -12.36 -6.72
N TYR A 120 6.96 -11.25 -6.15
CA TYR A 120 6.76 -11.08 -4.72
C TYR A 120 5.36 -10.49 -4.47
N GLU A 121 4.65 -11.01 -3.48
CA GLU A 121 3.28 -10.61 -3.13
C GLU A 121 3.21 -10.22 -1.66
N GLU A 122 2.57 -9.09 -1.36
CA GLU A 122 2.35 -8.62 0.02
C GLU A 122 1.04 -7.84 0.16
N LEU A 123 0.36 -8.02 1.29
CA LEU A 123 -0.79 -7.21 1.64
C LEU A 123 -0.34 -5.88 2.26
N ILE A 124 -0.63 -4.77 1.59
CA ILE A 124 -0.30 -3.41 2.06
C ILE A 124 -1.58 -2.62 2.28
N THR A 125 -1.67 -1.94 3.42
CA THR A 125 -2.77 -1.03 3.73
C THR A 125 -2.31 0.42 3.60
N THR A 126 -2.99 1.19 2.75
CA THR A 126 -2.72 2.62 2.57
C THR A 126 -3.10 3.38 3.83
N LEU A 127 -2.43 4.52 4.05
CA LEU A 127 -2.71 5.38 5.19
C LEU A 127 -4.14 5.94 5.11
N SER A 128 -4.75 6.18 6.27
CA SER A 128 -5.98 6.97 6.31
C SER A 128 -5.67 8.43 5.97
N HIS A 129 -6.65 9.17 5.45
CA HIS A 129 -6.58 10.63 5.51
C HIS A 129 -6.34 10.97 6.96
N GLY A 130 -5.19 11.60 7.27
CA GLY A 130 -4.93 12.05 8.61
C GLY A 130 -6.18 12.80 9.07
N LYS A 131 -6.82 12.32 10.14
CA LYS A 131 -7.63 13.25 10.92
C LYS A 131 -6.63 14.36 11.20
N HIS A 132 -6.83 15.55 10.63
CA HIS A 132 -6.39 16.74 11.32
C HIS A 132 -6.79 16.47 12.76
N SER A 133 -5.80 16.37 13.66
CA SER A 133 -6.09 16.56 15.05
C SER A 133 -6.67 17.96 15.07
N GLN A 134 -7.99 18.07 14.90
CA GLN A 134 -8.73 19.06 15.61
C GLN A 134 -8.40 18.71 17.04
N ILE A 135 -7.31 19.29 17.53
CA ILE A 135 -7.30 19.84 18.85
C ILE A 135 -8.57 20.69 18.85
N ARG A 136 -9.70 20.06 19.19
CA ARG A 136 -10.75 20.74 19.91
C ARG A 136 -10.02 21.17 21.16
N THR A 137 -9.37 22.33 21.05
CA THR A 137 -9.19 23.19 22.19
C THR A 137 -10.62 23.39 22.63
N LEU A 138 -11.04 22.62 23.63
CA LEU A 138 -12.14 23.00 24.47
C LEU A 138 -11.64 24.28 25.13
N SER A 139 -11.77 25.40 24.42
CA SER A 139 -11.81 26.69 25.06
C SER A 139 -12.95 26.56 26.04
N MET A 140 -12.60 26.48 27.32
CA MET A 140 -13.57 26.68 28.39
C MET A 140 -14.43 27.87 28.00
N PRO A 141 -15.76 27.79 28.11
CA PRO A 141 -16.54 29.01 28.08
C PRO A 141 -16.01 29.87 29.22
N THR A 142 -15.41 31.01 28.87
CA THR A 142 -15.11 32.08 29.81
C THR A 142 -16.41 32.43 30.49
N SER A 143 -16.60 31.92 31.71
CA SER A 143 -17.64 32.40 32.60
C SER A 143 -17.31 33.85 32.88
N SER A 144 -18.18 34.72 32.38
CA SER A 144 -18.13 36.15 32.60
C SER A 144 -18.07 36.41 34.10
N THR A 145 -16.96 36.99 34.53
CA THR A 145 -16.69 37.48 35.88
C THR A 145 -17.84 38.38 36.33
N SER A 146 -18.53 37.96 37.38
CA SER A 146 -19.44 38.81 38.14
C SER A 146 -18.63 39.96 38.77
N LYS A 147 -19.15 41.18 38.64
CA LYS A 147 -18.60 42.42 39.20
C LYS A 147 -18.22 42.26 40.68
N PRO A 148 -17.07 42.79 41.14
CA PRO A 148 -16.84 42.96 42.57
C PRO A 148 -17.81 44.03 43.12
N ARG A 149 -18.63 43.62 44.10
CA ARG A 149 -19.45 44.51 44.91
C ARG A 149 -18.52 45.21 45.91
N ALA A 150 -18.24 46.49 45.68
CA ALA A 150 -17.53 47.33 46.63
C ALA A 150 -18.36 47.46 47.92
N TYR A 151 -17.82 46.98 49.04
CA TYR A 151 -18.26 47.43 50.36
C TYR A 151 -17.48 48.69 50.70
N VAL A 152 -18.15 49.83 50.58
CA VAL A 152 -17.67 51.10 51.09
C VAL A 152 -18.28 51.30 52.46
N THR A 153 -17.50 51.11 53.52
CA THR A 153 -17.88 51.52 54.87
C THR A 153 -17.25 52.89 55.14
N PHE A 154 -18.03 53.95 54.95
CA PHE A 154 -17.72 55.25 55.51
C PHE A 154 -18.17 55.28 56.97
N ILE A 155 -17.25 55.49 57.91
CA ILE A 155 -17.60 56.05 59.22
C ILE A 155 -16.82 57.35 59.34
N SER A 156 -17.53 58.45 59.08
CA SER A 156 -17.11 59.81 59.39
C SER A 156 -17.57 60.12 60.80
N ILE A 157 -16.66 60.56 61.66
CA ILE A 157 -17.03 61.42 62.79
C ILE A 157 -16.08 62.61 62.78
N ARG A 158 -16.71 63.79 62.75
CA ARG A 158 -16.10 65.12 62.72
C ARG A 158 -15.66 65.59 64.11
N GLN A 159 -14.67 66.49 64.04
CA GLN A 159 -14.24 67.54 64.98
C GLN A 159 -13.50 67.12 66.24
#